data_AF-A0A4R5BFY1-F1
#
_entry.id   AF-A0A4R5BFY1-F1
#
_cell.length_a   1.000
_cell.length_b   1.000
_cell.length_c   1.000
_cell.angle_alpha   90.00
_cell.angle_beta   90.00
_cell.angle_gamma   90.00
#
_symmetry.space_group_name_H-M   'P 1'
#
loop_
_entity.id
_entity.type
_entity.pdbx_description
1 polymer ?
#
loop_
_entity_poly.entity_id
_entity_poly.type
_entity_poly.pdbx_seq_one_letter_code
_entity_poly.pdbx_strand_id
1 'polypeptide(L)'
;MEVGPGVLDELVLRGALARGAQVVGALDAAVRLCVEHSRTRVQFGRPIAKFQAVQHLVADAAAEAALARAAVDAAVLDAAETGALSAVKVAVARSCAGHAASVVVRNAHQVHGAIGTTREHPLQLFTLPALDWRGEFGTTRDWDRSLGETTRTSSLWDVVLGDAVDTPALPGGHR
;
A
#
# COMPACT_ATOMS: atom_id res chain seq x y z
N MET A 1 32.64 -15.26 -6.49
CA MET A 1 31.85 -14.13 -7.02
C MET A 1 31.55 -13.24 -5.83
N GLU A 2 32.35 -12.19 -5.62
CA GLU A 2 32.08 -11.22 -4.55
C GLU A 2 30.90 -10.34 -4.98
N VAL A 3 29.89 -10.27 -4.11
CA VAL A 3 28.74 -9.39 -4.31
C VAL A 3 29.17 -7.99 -3.91
N GLY A 4 29.04 -7.02 -4.82
CA GLY A 4 29.42 -5.63 -4.55
C GLY A 4 28.64 -5.06 -3.36
N PRO A 5 29.26 -4.16 -2.56
CA PRO A 5 28.56 -3.47 -1.48
C PRO A 5 27.36 -2.70 -2.06
N GLY A 6 26.18 -2.81 -1.43
CA GLY A 6 24.94 -2.14 -1.86
C GLY A 6 24.05 -2.91 -2.84
N VAL A 7 24.50 -4.04 -3.41
CA VAL A 7 23.64 -4.86 -4.28
C VAL A 7 22.42 -5.41 -3.54
N LEU A 8 22.60 -5.81 -2.28
CA LEU A 8 21.49 -6.28 -1.45
C LEU A 8 20.44 -5.19 -1.24
N ASP A 9 20.88 -3.97 -0.93
CA ASP A 9 20.02 -2.81 -0.67
C ASP A 9 19.18 -2.46 -1.90
N GLU A 10 19.82 -2.43 -3.06
CA GLU A 10 19.13 -2.21 -4.34
C GLU A 10 18.09 -3.30 -4.62
N LEU A 11 18.40 -4.57 -4.38
CA LEU A 11 17.45 -5.67 -4.56
C LEU A 11 16.28 -5.59 -3.57
N VAL A 12 16.54 -5.20 -2.33
CA VAL A 12 15.49 -4.97 -1.32
C VAL A 12 14.57 -3.85 -1.75
N LEU A 13 15.10 -2.72 -2.22
CA LEU A 13 14.31 -1.59 -2.71
C LEU A 13 13.46 -1.96 -3.92
N ARG A 14 14.03 -2.70 -4.89
CA ARG A 14 13.28 -3.20 -6.06
C ARG A 14 12.15 -4.14 -5.65
N GLY A 15 12.45 -5.10 -4.78
CA GLY A 15 11.48 -6.06 -4.26
C GLY A 15 10.36 -5.36 -3.50
N ALA A 16 10.71 -4.41 -2.65
CA ALA A 16 9.76 -3.58 -1.92
C ALA A 16 8.84 -2.81 -2.88
N LEU A 17 9.39 -2.05 -3.83
CA LEU A 17 8.57 -1.27 -4.76
C LEU A 17 7.65 -2.16 -5.62
N ALA A 18 8.16 -3.29 -6.10
CA ALA A 18 7.36 -4.28 -6.83
C ALA A 18 6.19 -4.82 -5.97
N ARG A 19 6.44 -5.15 -4.69
CA ARG A 19 5.38 -5.54 -3.75
C ARG A 19 4.42 -4.38 -3.48
N GLY A 20 4.91 -3.14 -3.41
CA GLY A 20 4.07 -1.93 -3.34
C GLY A 20 3.05 -1.91 -4.48
N ALA A 21 3.51 -2.00 -5.73
CA ALA A 21 2.67 -2.02 -6.92
C ALA A 21 1.65 -3.16 -6.95
N GLN A 22 2.05 -4.36 -6.52
CA GLN A 22 1.14 -5.51 -6.41
C GLN A 22 0.07 -5.31 -5.34
N VAL A 23 0.45 -4.79 -4.17
CA VAL A 23 -0.50 -4.48 -3.08
C VAL A 23 -1.53 -3.49 -3.59
N VAL A 24 -1.13 -2.32 -4.13
CA VAL A 24 -2.10 -1.31 -4.58
C VAL A 24 -3.00 -1.81 -5.71
N GLY A 25 -2.49 -2.67 -6.61
CA GLY A 25 -3.33 -3.33 -7.62
C GLY A 25 -4.39 -4.25 -7.02
N ALA A 26 -4.04 -5.00 -5.97
CA ALA A 26 -4.99 -5.82 -5.24
C ALA A 26 -6.02 -4.96 -4.46
N LEU A 27 -5.60 -3.84 -3.88
CA LEU A 27 -6.52 -2.92 -3.19
C LEU A 27 -7.52 -2.29 -4.16
N ASP A 28 -7.07 -1.83 -5.32
CA ASP A 28 -7.94 -1.29 -6.37
C ASP A 28 -8.99 -2.32 -6.84
N ALA A 29 -8.57 -3.58 -6.99
CA ALA A 29 -9.48 -4.66 -7.34
C ALA A 29 -10.52 -4.93 -6.23
N ALA A 30 -10.10 -4.92 -4.96
CA ALA A 30 -11.01 -5.07 -3.83
C ALA A 30 -12.03 -3.92 -3.76
N VAL A 31 -11.60 -2.67 -3.96
CA VAL A 31 -12.48 -1.50 -4.02
C VAL A 31 -13.49 -1.62 -5.16
N ARG A 32 -13.04 -2.04 -6.35
CA ARG A 32 -13.93 -2.28 -7.50
C ARG A 32 -15.01 -3.31 -7.18
N LEU A 33 -14.65 -4.43 -6.55
CA LEU A 33 -15.61 -5.44 -6.11
C LEU A 33 -16.61 -4.88 -5.08
N CYS A 34 -16.17 -4.01 -4.16
CA CYS A 34 -17.07 -3.35 -3.21
C CYS A 34 -18.11 -2.46 -3.90
N VAL A 35 -17.67 -1.68 -4.90
CA VAL A 35 -18.56 -0.82 -5.69
C VAL A 35 -19.59 -1.67 -6.44
N GLU A 36 -19.15 -2.77 -7.06
CA GLU A 36 -20.04 -3.69 -7.78
C GLU A 36 -21.04 -4.36 -6.84
N HIS A 37 -20.55 -4.99 -5.76
CA HIS A 37 -21.39 -5.68 -4.78
C HIS A 37 -22.41 -4.74 -4.14
N SER A 38 -21.98 -3.54 -3.76
CA SER A 38 -22.87 -2.58 -3.08
C SER A 38 -24.01 -2.09 -3.96
N ARG A 39 -23.80 -2.03 -5.28
CA ARG A 39 -24.82 -1.61 -6.26
C ARG A 39 -25.80 -2.72 -6.60
N THR A 40 -25.37 -3.98 -6.60
CA THR A 40 -26.19 -5.13 -7.00
C THR A 40 -26.91 -5.79 -5.83
N ARG A 41 -26.33 -5.77 -4.63
CA ARG A 41 -26.93 -6.37 -3.43
C ARG A 41 -28.08 -5.51 -2.92
N VAL A 42 -29.28 -6.09 -2.81
CA VAL A 42 -30.48 -5.44 -2.28
C VAL A 42 -30.78 -5.97 -0.87
N GLN A 43 -30.93 -5.06 0.09
CA GLN A 43 -31.41 -5.35 1.44
C GLN A 43 -32.33 -4.24 1.92
N PHE A 44 -33.33 -4.59 2.73
CA PHE A 44 -34.35 -3.64 3.21
C PHE A 44 -35.00 -2.85 2.04
N GLY A 45 -35.28 -3.55 0.93
CA GLY A 45 -36.00 -3.01 -0.22
C GLY A 45 -35.19 -2.10 -1.16
N ARG A 46 -33.87 -1.93 -0.98
CA ARG A 46 -33.04 -1.10 -1.88
C ARG A 46 -31.59 -1.59 -1.96
N PRO A 47 -30.82 -1.17 -2.99
CA PRO A 47 -29.38 -1.45 -3.05
C PRO A 47 -28.64 -0.98 -1.81
N ILE A 48 -27.68 -1.77 -1.32
CA ILE A 48 -26.94 -1.43 -0.10
C ILE A 48 -26.06 -0.17 -0.28
N ALA A 49 -25.73 0.21 -1.51
CA ALA A 49 -25.07 1.48 -1.86
C ALA A 49 -25.89 2.73 -1.46
N LYS A 50 -27.18 2.59 -1.10
CA LYS A 50 -28.03 3.70 -0.62
C LYS A 50 -27.92 3.96 0.89
N PHE A 51 -27.18 3.14 1.64
CA PHE A 51 -26.96 3.35 3.06
C PHE A 51 -25.63 4.08 3.28
N GLN A 52 -25.67 5.19 4.04
CA GLN A 52 -24.46 6.00 4.32
C GLN A 52 -23.34 5.20 4.97
N ALA A 53 -23.66 4.25 5.85
CA ALA A 53 -22.66 3.37 6.45
C ALA A 53 -21.85 2.60 5.40
N VAL A 54 -22.50 2.09 4.34
CA VAL A 54 -21.81 1.39 3.23
C VAL A 54 -21.03 2.39 2.37
N GLN A 55 -21.60 3.58 2.12
CA GLN A 55 -20.93 4.64 1.37
C GLN A 55 -19.62 5.08 2.04
N HIS A 56 -19.62 5.28 3.36
CA HIS A 56 -18.41 5.63 4.12
C HIS A 56 -17.36 4.52 4.03
N LEU A 57 -17.74 3.24 4.21
CA LEU A 57 -16.80 2.13 4.09
C LEU A 57 -16.12 2.08 2.71
N VAL A 58 -16.90 2.26 1.63
CA VAL A 58 -16.38 2.26 0.26
C VAL A 58 -15.55 3.51 -0.03
N ALA A 59 -15.96 4.68 0.46
CA ALA A 59 -15.25 5.93 0.29
C ALA A 59 -13.88 5.91 1.00
N ASP A 60 -13.84 5.46 2.25
CA ASP A 60 -12.60 5.33 3.03
C ASP A 60 -11.64 4.35 2.35
N ALA A 61 -12.15 3.19 1.90
CA ALA A 61 -11.33 2.21 1.18
C ALA A 61 -10.77 2.79 -0.14
N ALA A 62 -11.60 3.51 -0.90
CA ALA A 62 -11.17 4.13 -2.15
C ALA A 62 -10.13 5.24 -1.92
N ALA A 63 -10.31 6.05 -0.88
CA ALA A 63 -9.38 7.13 -0.53
C ALA A 63 -7.99 6.58 -0.13
N GLU A 64 -7.96 5.57 0.72
CA GLU A 64 -6.71 4.92 1.14
C GLU A 64 -6.01 4.21 -0.02
N ALA A 65 -6.76 3.49 -0.87
CA ALA A 65 -6.20 2.86 -2.06
C ALA A 65 -5.61 3.91 -3.02
N ALA A 66 -6.30 5.03 -3.23
CA ALA A 66 -5.83 6.12 -4.08
C ALA A 66 -4.56 6.79 -3.53
N LEU A 67 -4.48 7.03 -2.21
CA LEU A 67 -3.28 7.57 -1.57
C LEU A 67 -2.09 6.62 -1.75
N ALA A 68 -2.29 5.33 -1.48
CA ALA A 68 -1.24 4.33 -1.65
C ALA A 68 -0.79 4.20 -3.11
N ARG A 69 -1.73 4.20 -4.06
CA ARG A 69 -1.47 4.21 -5.50
C ARG A 69 -0.59 5.41 -5.88
N ALA A 70 -0.98 6.61 -5.46
CA ALA A 70 -0.23 7.83 -5.78
C ALA A 70 1.21 7.78 -5.24
N ALA A 71 1.41 7.28 -4.01
CA ALA A 71 2.75 7.13 -3.43
C ALA A 71 3.62 6.11 -4.19
N VAL A 72 3.04 4.97 -4.59
CA VAL A 72 3.73 3.95 -5.40
C VAL A 72 4.08 4.49 -6.78
N ASP A 73 3.12 5.12 -7.46
CA ASP A 73 3.33 5.66 -8.80
C ASP A 73 4.39 6.77 -8.79
N ALA A 74 4.43 7.61 -7.75
CA ALA A 74 5.47 8.63 -7.58
C ALA A 74 6.87 8.01 -7.42
N ALA A 75 7.02 6.91 -6.68
CA ALA A 75 8.29 6.20 -6.54
C ALA A 75 8.71 5.50 -7.84
N VAL A 76 7.76 4.92 -8.59
CA VAL A 76 8.02 4.29 -9.89
C VAL A 76 8.45 5.33 -10.92
N LEU A 77 7.75 6.47 -10.99
CA LEU A 77 8.05 7.54 -11.94
C LEU A 77 9.45 8.13 -11.67
N ASP A 78 9.75 8.42 -10.41
CA ASP A 78 11.08 8.90 -10.00
C ASP A 78 12.20 7.92 -10.41
N ALA A 79 11.99 6.63 -10.21
CA ALA A 79 12.96 5.61 -10.60
C ALA A 79 13.12 5.50 -12.12
N ALA A 80 12.04 5.70 -12.88
CA ALA A 80 12.08 5.71 -14.34
C ALA A 80 12.81 6.94 -14.89
N GLU A 81 12.67 8.10 -14.25
CA GLU A 81 13.30 9.35 -14.67
C GLU A 81 14.78 9.43 -14.29
N THR A 82 15.14 8.99 -13.08
CA THR A 82 16.50 9.10 -12.55
C THR A 82 17.37 7.87 -12.84
N GLY A 83 16.75 6.73 -13.16
CA GLY A 83 17.42 5.45 -13.34
C GLY A 83 17.86 4.76 -12.04
N ALA A 84 17.47 5.30 -10.87
CA ALA A 84 17.82 4.77 -9.56
C ALA A 84 16.63 4.84 -8.59
N LEU A 85 16.59 3.96 -7.58
CA LEU A 85 15.53 3.97 -6.58
C LEU A 85 15.83 4.95 -5.44
N SER A 86 14.91 5.88 -5.19
CA SER A 86 14.92 6.68 -3.97
C SER A 86 14.39 5.85 -2.78
N ALA A 87 15.25 5.57 -1.80
CA ALA A 87 14.86 4.83 -0.60
C ALA A 87 13.74 5.54 0.20
N VAL A 88 13.73 6.88 0.22
CA VAL A 88 12.66 7.67 0.85
C VAL A 88 11.33 7.42 0.15
N LYS A 89 11.29 7.54 -1.18
CA LYS A 89 10.04 7.38 -1.94
C LYS A 89 9.53 5.94 -1.86
N VAL A 90 10.42 4.95 -1.89
CA VAL A 90 10.05 3.54 -1.65
C VAL A 90 9.50 3.36 -0.24
N ALA A 91 10.11 3.94 0.79
CA ALA A 91 9.61 3.87 2.15
C ALA A 91 8.22 4.50 2.31
N VAL A 92 7.98 5.67 1.71
CA VAL A 92 6.65 6.32 1.68
C VAL A 92 5.64 5.42 0.98
N ALA A 93 5.97 4.91 -0.21
CA ALA A 93 5.10 4.01 -0.96
C ALA A 93 4.72 2.75 -0.15
N ARG A 94 5.68 2.16 0.56
CA ARG A 94 5.46 0.97 1.40
C ARG A 94 4.68 1.26 2.67
N SER A 95 4.91 2.41 3.30
CA SER A 95 4.11 2.89 4.42
C SER A 95 2.64 3.04 4.01
N CYS A 96 2.37 3.84 2.96
CA CYS A 96 1.01 4.08 2.47
C CYS A 96 0.32 2.78 2.04
N ALA A 97 0.98 1.92 1.25
CA ALA A 97 0.40 0.64 0.82
C ALA A 97 0.08 -0.30 2.00
N GLY A 98 0.94 -0.33 3.02
CA GLY A 98 0.73 -1.15 4.22
C GLY A 98 -0.44 -0.67 5.08
N HIS A 99 -0.56 0.64 5.30
CA HIS A 99 -1.69 1.22 6.03
C HIS A 99 -3.01 1.03 5.26
N ALA A 100 -3.01 1.36 3.96
CA ALA A 100 -4.17 1.20 3.10
C ALA A 100 -4.67 -0.26 3.06
N ALA A 101 -3.77 -1.25 3.02
CA ALA A 101 -4.15 -2.66 3.03
C ALA A 101 -5.00 -3.02 4.26
N SER A 102 -4.71 -2.45 5.43
CA SER A 102 -5.51 -2.69 6.64
C SER A 102 -6.93 -2.15 6.50
N VAL A 103 -7.07 -0.92 6.03
CA VAL A 103 -8.36 -0.23 5.90
C VAL A 103 -9.21 -0.86 4.80
N VAL A 104 -8.63 -1.03 3.61
CA VAL A 104 -9.32 -1.57 2.43
C VAL A 104 -9.80 -2.98 2.70
N VAL A 105 -8.95 -3.86 3.23
CA VAL A 105 -9.34 -5.27 3.49
C VAL A 105 -10.48 -5.33 4.49
N ARG A 106 -10.37 -4.63 5.63
CA ARG A 106 -11.43 -4.59 6.65
C ARG A 106 -12.74 -4.08 6.06
N ASN A 107 -12.72 -2.92 5.40
CA ASN A 107 -13.92 -2.30 4.86
C ASN A 107 -14.53 -3.16 3.73
N ALA A 108 -13.70 -3.77 2.90
CA ALA A 108 -14.17 -4.63 1.81
C ALA A 108 -14.91 -5.87 2.34
N HIS A 109 -14.36 -6.55 3.34
CA HIS A 109 -15.06 -7.67 3.98
C HIS A 109 -16.35 -7.22 4.66
N GLN A 110 -16.37 -6.03 5.28
CA GLN A 110 -17.59 -5.49 5.88
C GLN A 110 -18.68 -5.18 4.84
N VAL A 111 -18.32 -4.64 3.67
CA VAL A 111 -19.28 -4.37 2.57
C VAL A 111 -19.88 -5.67 2.02
N HIS A 112 -19.09 -6.74 1.92
CA HIS A 112 -19.56 -8.03 1.40
C HIS A 112 -20.23 -8.90 2.48
N GLY A 113 -19.97 -8.65 3.77
CA GLY A 113 -20.44 -9.51 4.86
C GLY A 113 -19.92 -10.95 4.73
N ALA A 114 -20.75 -11.92 5.11
CA ALA A 114 -20.34 -13.33 5.16
C ALA A 114 -19.87 -13.88 3.79
N ILE A 115 -20.46 -13.45 2.67
CA ILE A 115 -20.04 -13.98 1.35
C ILE A 115 -18.59 -13.60 1.02
N GLY A 116 -18.08 -12.47 1.54
CA GLY A 116 -16.69 -12.06 1.39
C GLY A 116 -15.68 -13.02 2.04
N THR A 117 -16.12 -13.82 3.02
CA THR A 117 -15.28 -14.82 3.70
C THR A 117 -15.39 -16.23 3.10
N THR A 118 -16.17 -16.40 2.03
CA THR A 118 -16.34 -17.70 1.34
C THR A 118 -15.45 -17.83 0.10
N ARG A 119 -15.32 -19.07 -0.41
CA ARG A 119 -14.67 -19.36 -1.71
C ARG A 119 -15.54 -19.01 -2.92
N GLU A 120 -16.82 -18.69 -2.71
CA GLU A 120 -17.78 -18.37 -3.77
C GLU A 120 -17.60 -16.94 -4.30
N HIS A 121 -16.88 -16.10 -3.56
CA HIS A 121 -16.61 -14.71 -3.94
C HIS A 121 -15.10 -14.48 -4.16
N PRO A 122 -14.70 -13.77 -5.23
CA PRO A 122 -13.28 -13.57 -5.56
C PRO A 122 -12.56 -12.58 -4.63
N LEU A 123 -13.21 -12.01 -3.61
CA LEU A 123 -12.64 -10.94 -2.77
C LEU A 123 -11.33 -11.39 -2.08
N GLN A 124 -11.26 -12.65 -1.66
CA GLN A 124 -10.07 -13.19 -1.00
C GLN A 124 -8.85 -13.32 -1.92
N LEU A 125 -9.07 -13.46 -3.23
CA LEU A 125 -8.00 -13.51 -4.22
C LEU A 125 -7.19 -12.21 -4.26
N PHE A 126 -7.77 -11.12 -3.77
CA PHE A 126 -7.11 -9.81 -3.67
C PHE A 126 -6.75 -9.46 -2.23
N THR A 127 -7.64 -9.71 -1.27
CA THR A 127 -7.43 -9.29 0.12
C THR A 127 -6.38 -10.12 0.86
N LEU A 128 -6.27 -11.43 0.61
CA LEU A 128 -5.26 -12.25 1.29
C LEU A 128 -3.84 -11.94 0.78
N PRO A 129 -3.57 -11.89 -0.54
CA PRO A 129 -2.23 -11.53 -1.01
C PRO A 129 -1.83 -10.11 -0.62
N ALA A 130 -2.77 -9.14 -0.60
CA ALA A 130 -2.46 -7.80 -0.12
C ALA A 130 -1.96 -7.76 1.34
N LEU A 131 -2.53 -8.61 2.21
CA LEU A 131 -2.09 -8.73 3.60
C LEU A 131 -0.74 -9.45 3.76
N ASP A 132 -0.42 -10.36 2.86
CA ASP A 132 0.86 -11.07 2.83
C ASP A 132 1.97 -10.16 2.29
N TRP A 133 1.78 -9.63 1.07
CA TRP A 133 2.76 -8.82 0.35
C TRP A 133 3.10 -7.50 1.03
N ARG A 134 2.24 -6.95 1.90
CA ARG A 134 2.57 -5.74 2.69
C ARG A 134 3.67 -5.95 3.73
N GLY A 135 3.96 -7.20 4.11
CA GLY A 135 5.01 -7.56 5.07
C GLY A 135 6.32 -7.98 4.43
N GLU A 136 6.32 -8.26 3.12
CA GLU A 136 7.52 -8.64 2.38
C GLU A 136 8.44 -7.44 2.13
N PHE A 137 9.75 -7.70 2.14
CA PHE A 137 10.81 -6.70 2.04
C PHE A 137 10.69 -5.58 3.09
N GLY A 138 10.31 -5.95 4.31
CA GLY A 138 10.12 -5.04 5.44
C GLY A 138 8.64 -4.78 5.75
N THR A 139 8.32 -4.77 7.05
CA THR A 139 6.94 -4.53 7.49
C THR A 139 6.57 -3.06 7.38
N THR A 140 5.27 -2.74 7.37
CA THR A 140 4.78 -1.34 7.42
C THR A 140 5.45 -0.54 8.53
N ARG A 141 5.60 -1.15 9.72
CA ARG A 141 6.22 -0.51 10.87
C ARG A 141 7.71 -0.23 10.66
N ASP A 142 8.41 -1.07 9.92
CA ASP A 142 9.83 -0.86 9.64
C ASP A 142 10.03 0.33 8.70
N TRP A 143 9.19 0.45 7.68
CA TRP A 143 9.19 1.60 6.78
C TRP A 143 8.77 2.90 7.49
N ASP A 144 7.74 2.85 8.34
CA ASP A 144 7.32 4.00 9.16
C ASP A 144 8.46 4.48 10.08
N ARG A 145 9.13 3.52 10.74
CA ARG A 145 10.28 3.82 11.62
C ARG A 145 11.42 4.44 10.84
N SER A 146 11.72 3.90 9.66
CA SER A 146 12.78 4.42 8.79
C SER A 146 12.51 5.86 8.37
N LEU A 147 11.27 6.18 7.98
CA LEU A 147 10.87 7.56 7.65
C LEU A 147 11.00 8.49 8.85
N GLY A 148 10.55 8.04 10.03
CA GLY A 148 10.64 8.82 11.26
C GLY A 148 12.07 9.11 11.70
N GLU A 149 13.03 8.24 11.41
CA GLU A 149 14.44 8.50 11.70
C GLU A 149 15.03 9.52 10.72
N THR A 150 14.66 9.49 9.43
CA THR A 150 15.10 10.50 8.44
C THR A 150 14.61 11.91 8.79
N THR A 151 13.41 12.05 9.35
CA THR A 151 12.90 13.37 9.79
C THR A 151 13.55 13.89 11.08
N ARG A 152 14.41 13.11 11.73
CA ARG A 152 15.20 13.60 12.88
C ARG A 152 16.48 14.30 12.44
N THR A 153 17.01 13.95 11.27
CA THR A 153 18.25 14.53 10.73
C THR A 153 17.99 15.61 9.69
N SER A 154 16.87 15.52 8.96
CA SER A 154 16.44 16.49 7.94
C SER A 154 15.09 17.11 8.29
N SER A 155 14.83 18.34 7.83
CA SER A 155 13.49 18.94 7.93
C SER A 155 12.48 18.07 7.17
N LEU A 156 11.27 17.89 7.73
CA LEU A 156 10.18 17.19 7.06
C LEU A 156 9.91 17.76 5.67
N TRP A 157 9.98 19.09 5.52
CA TRP A 157 9.73 19.74 4.24
C TRP A 157 10.82 19.43 3.21
N ASP A 158 12.08 19.33 3.64
CA ASP A 158 13.19 18.95 2.75
C ASP A 158 13.02 17.51 2.27
N VAL A 159 12.57 16.60 3.15
CA VAL A 159 12.24 15.21 2.77
C VAL A 159 11.12 15.13 1.75
N VAL A 160 10.07 15.96 1.93
CA VAL A 160 8.93 16.01 1.01
C VAL A 160 9.29 16.63 -0.34
N LEU A 161 10.13 17.68 -0.33
CA LEU A 161 10.57 18.38 -1.55
C LEU A 161 11.66 17.62 -2.31
N GLY A 162 12.28 16.61 -1.68
CA GLY A 162 13.37 15.83 -2.27
C GLY A 162 14.76 16.43 -2.04
N ASP A 163 14.86 17.42 -1.15
CA ASP A 163 16.09 18.11 -0.76
C ASP A 163 16.81 17.43 0.42
N ALA A 164 16.22 16.36 0.99
CA ALA A 164 16.81 15.65 2.12
C ALA A 164 18.14 14.96 1.77
N VAL A 165 19.10 15.14 2.68
CA VAL A 165 20.50 14.72 2.48
C VAL A 165 20.72 13.25 2.87
N ASP A 166 19.87 12.67 3.72
CA ASP A 166 20.05 11.34 4.28
C ASP A 166 19.14 10.28 3.64
N THR A 167 19.76 9.16 3.28
CA THR A 167 19.05 7.97 2.80
C THR A 167 18.52 7.18 4.00
N PRO A 168 17.20 6.87 4.06
CA PRO A 168 16.61 6.09 5.14
C PRO A 168 17.26 4.71 5.27
N ALA A 169 17.42 4.24 6.52
CA ALA A 169 17.93 2.90 6.80
C ALA A 169 16.93 1.83 6.34
N LEU A 170 17.38 0.89 5.52
CA LEU A 170 16.48 -0.15 5.00
C LEU A 170 16.02 -1.13 6.10
N PRO A 171 14.77 -1.63 6.01
CA PRO A 171 14.27 -2.67 6.90
C PRO A 171 15.17 -3.91 6.87
N GLY A 172 15.53 -4.43 8.06
CA GLY A 172 16.37 -5.62 8.17
C GLY A 172 17.87 -5.37 8.01
N GLY A 173 18.31 -4.12 7.86
CA GLY A 173 19.72 -3.77 7.93
C GLY A 173 20.31 -4.07 9.31
N HIS A 174 21.06 -5.16 9.41
CA HIS A 174 22.11 -5.28 10.42
C HIS A 174 23.17 -4.22 10.08
N ARG A 175 23.39 -3.27 11.00
CA ARG A 175 24.55 -2.36 10.93
C ARG A 175 25.84 -3.14 10.97
#